data_AF-A0AAD3TII9-F1
#
_entry.id   AF-A0AAD3TII9-F1
#
_cell.length_a   1.000
_cell.length_b   1.000
_cell.length_c   1.000
_cell.angle_alpha   90.00
_cell.angle_beta   90.00
_cell.angle_gamma   90.00
#
_symmetry.space_group_name_H-M   'P 1'
#
loop_
_entity.id
_entity.type
_entity.pdbx_description
1 polymer ?
#
loop_
_entity_poly.entity_id
_entity_poly.type
_entity_poly.pdbx_seq_one_letter_code
_entity_poly.pdbx_strand_id
1 'polypeptide(L)'
;MEDVSDGDHRNQHRGNRCLQTLTATEAATANNRRINGFSSDATAAGGVDDDIDAEECDAEVWNEFERSIGQVQTVLDRNRTLIQQVNENHQSRILDNLVKNVPLIQEINGNISKVVSIYSDLSTNFSTMFHQRREMNSKSNADKKGGGTVEE
;
A
#
# COMPACT_ATOMS: atom_id res chain seq x y z
N MET A 1 -35.25 14.68 61.19
CA MET A 1 -34.18 15.09 60.28
C MET A 1 -33.64 13.82 59.62
N GLU A 2 -33.94 13.68 58.33
CA GLU A 2 -33.12 13.09 57.24
C GLU A 2 -32.32 11.81 57.61
N ASP A 3 -32.73 10.59 57.24
CA ASP A 3 -32.77 9.99 55.89
C ASP A 3 -31.41 10.03 55.19
N VAL A 4 -30.74 8.88 55.01
CA VAL A 4 -29.98 8.45 53.80
C VAL A 4 -29.70 6.94 53.89
N SER A 5 -30.24 6.24 52.89
CA SER A 5 -29.95 4.88 52.42
C SER A 5 -28.47 4.52 52.31
N ASP A 6 -28.12 3.24 52.50
CA ASP A 6 -27.75 2.42 51.33
C ASP A 6 -27.71 0.93 51.66
N GLY A 7 -28.27 0.14 50.76
CA GLY A 7 -28.34 -1.31 50.83
C GLY A 7 -27.55 -1.97 49.72
N ASP A 8 -27.03 -3.17 49.99
CA ASP A 8 -26.63 -4.18 49.01
C ASP A 8 -26.44 -5.50 49.79
N HIS A 9 -27.30 -6.51 49.78
CA HIS A 9 -27.92 -7.33 48.73
C HIS A 9 -26.97 -8.18 47.88
N ARG A 10 -26.74 -9.40 48.40
CA ARG A 10 -26.71 -10.67 47.66
C ARG A 10 -25.56 -10.86 46.67
N ASN A 11 -24.43 -11.34 47.19
CA ASN A 11 -23.40 -12.01 46.38
C ASN A 11 -23.92 -13.39 45.92
N GLN A 12 -24.10 -13.54 44.61
CA GLN A 12 -24.71 -14.68 43.94
C GLN A 12 -23.72 -15.84 43.80
N HIS A 13 -24.04 -16.97 44.43
CA HIS A 13 -23.61 -18.27 43.93
C HIS A 13 -24.50 -18.65 42.74
N ARG A 14 -23.89 -18.95 41.59
CA ARG A 14 -24.33 -20.00 40.65
C ARG A 14 -23.28 -20.26 39.58
N GLY A 15 -22.58 -21.38 39.72
CA GLY A 15 -21.98 -22.05 38.58
C GLY A 15 -23.06 -22.79 37.79
N ASN A 16 -22.92 -22.82 36.46
CA ASN A 16 -23.05 -24.01 35.62
C ASN A 16 -22.81 -23.67 34.13
N ARG A 17 -21.70 -24.20 33.61
CA ARG A 17 -21.59 -25.09 32.44
C ARG A 17 -22.67 -24.95 31.34
N CYS A 18 -22.25 -24.58 30.14
CA CYS A 18 -22.92 -25.00 28.90
C CYS A 18 -21.88 -25.26 27.79
N LEU A 19 -21.82 -26.52 27.35
CA LEU A 19 -21.29 -26.93 26.05
C LEU A 19 -22.39 -26.69 25.03
N GLN A 20 -22.08 -26.03 23.92
CA GLN A 20 -22.78 -26.25 22.65
C GLN A 20 -21.81 -25.97 21.48
N THR A 21 -21.51 -27.04 20.76
CA THR A 21 -20.94 -27.07 19.41
C THR A 21 -22.04 -26.87 18.35
N LEU A 22 -21.60 -26.54 17.12
CA LEU A 22 -22.35 -26.48 15.83
C LEU A 22 -23.00 -25.11 15.56
N THR A 23 -22.99 -24.49 14.38
CA THR A 23 -22.57 -24.84 13.00
C THR A 23 -22.56 -23.54 12.17
N ALA A 24 -21.89 -23.58 11.01
CA ALA A 24 -21.69 -22.48 10.07
C ALA A 24 -22.93 -21.66 9.69
N THR A 25 -22.73 -20.36 9.46
CA THR A 25 -23.48 -19.58 8.47
C THR A 25 -22.58 -18.53 7.84
N GLU A 26 -22.69 -18.45 6.52
CA GLU A 26 -21.91 -17.67 5.57
C GLU A 26 -22.24 -16.17 5.72
N ALA A 27 -21.22 -15.33 5.85
CA ALA A 27 -21.38 -13.88 5.77
C ALA A 27 -21.15 -13.41 4.32
N ALA A 28 -22.27 -13.32 3.60
CA ALA A 28 -22.58 -12.44 2.48
C ALA A 28 -21.42 -11.66 1.81
N THR A 29 -20.93 -12.19 0.69
CA THR A 29 -20.34 -11.39 -0.39
C THR A 29 -21.44 -10.59 -1.07
N ALA A 30 -21.54 -9.29 -0.78
CA ALA A 30 -22.45 -8.38 -1.47
C ALA A 30 -21.80 -7.01 -1.67
N ASN A 31 -21.10 -6.83 -2.80
CA ASN A 31 -21.13 -5.57 -3.54
C ASN A 31 -20.48 -5.72 -4.91
N ASN A 32 -21.28 -6.16 -5.87
CA ASN A 32 -21.01 -5.81 -7.26
C ASN A 32 -22.34 -5.80 -8.03
N ARG A 33 -23.03 -4.66 -7.97
CA ARG A 33 -24.16 -4.42 -8.86
C ARG A 33 -24.15 -2.98 -9.38
N ARG A 34 -23.84 -2.92 -10.68
CA ARG A 34 -24.45 -2.06 -11.71
C ARG A 34 -23.84 -0.66 -11.86
N ILE A 35 -22.75 -0.58 -12.62
CA ILE A 35 -22.50 0.56 -13.49
C ILE A 35 -23.12 0.22 -14.84
N ASN A 36 -24.19 0.92 -15.22
CA ASN A 36 -24.57 1.20 -16.60
C ASN A 36 -25.66 2.29 -16.57
N GLY A 37 -25.26 3.50 -16.96
CA GLY A 37 -26.10 4.69 -16.97
C GLY A 37 -25.49 5.78 -17.85
N PHE A 38 -25.49 5.50 -19.15
CA PHE A 38 -25.38 6.42 -20.27
C PHE A 38 -25.84 7.86 -19.98
N SER A 39 -24.97 8.83 -20.24
CA SER A 39 -25.37 10.20 -20.57
C SER A 39 -24.36 10.77 -21.55
N SER A 40 -24.72 10.71 -22.83
CA SER A 40 -24.17 11.51 -23.89
C SER A 40 -24.66 12.95 -23.72
N ASP A 41 -23.74 13.88 -23.44
CA ASP A 41 -23.95 15.27 -23.82
C ASP A 41 -22.65 15.84 -24.38
N ALA A 42 -22.76 16.36 -25.59
CA ALA A 42 -21.66 16.91 -26.36
C ALA A 42 -21.63 18.42 -26.13
N THR A 43 -20.56 18.93 -25.56
CA THR A 43 -20.17 20.33 -25.73
C THR A 43 -18.67 20.42 -26.00
N ALA A 44 -18.38 21.10 -27.10
CA ALA A 44 -17.11 21.13 -27.78
C ALA A 44 -16.18 22.26 -27.27
N ALA A 45 -14.92 22.11 -27.67
CA ALA A 45 -13.87 23.12 -27.83
C ALA A 45 -12.98 23.41 -26.61
N GLY A 46 -11.74 22.90 -26.71
CA GLY A 46 -10.61 23.27 -25.86
C GLY A 46 -9.43 22.34 -26.13
N GLY A 47 -8.82 22.46 -27.31
CA GLY A 47 -7.69 21.64 -27.72
C GLY A 47 -6.47 21.83 -26.83
N VAL A 48 -6.01 20.71 -26.27
CA VAL A 48 -4.62 20.45 -25.98
C VAL A 48 -4.42 19.03 -26.51
N ASP A 49 -3.89 18.89 -27.74
CA ASP A 49 -3.24 17.67 -28.17
C ASP A 49 -1.99 17.53 -27.29
N ASP A 50 -2.20 17.05 -26.07
CA ASP A 50 -1.17 16.25 -25.42
C ASP A 50 -1.40 14.88 -26.02
N ASP A 51 -0.71 14.61 -27.14
CA ASP A 51 -0.41 13.25 -27.59
C ASP A 51 0.33 12.57 -26.43
N ILE A 52 -0.44 12.15 -25.41
CA ILE A 52 -0.04 11.09 -24.52
C ILE A 52 -0.14 9.85 -25.41
N ASP A 53 0.89 9.67 -26.25
CA ASP A 53 1.34 8.35 -26.62
C ASP A 53 1.62 7.63 -25.30
N ALA A 54 0.56 7.06 -24.73
CA ALA A 54 0.57 5.99 -23.75
C ALA A 54 1.09 4.71 -24.42
N GLU A 55 2.03 4.85 -25.35
CA GLU A 55 2.54 3.81 -26.19
C GLU A 55 3.79 3.27 -25.51
N GLU A 56 3.58 2.10 -24.90
CA GLU A 56 4.60 1.23 -24.36
C GLU A 56 5.32 1.80 -23.13
N CYS A 57 4.63 1.72 -21.98
CA CYS A 57 5.32 1.79 -20.71
C CYS A 57 6.42 0.72 -20.71
N ASP A 58 7.65 1.18 -20.69
CA ASP A 58 8.85 0.39 -20.97
C ASP A 58 8.83 -0.89 -20.12
N ALA A 59 8.92 -2.05 -20.77
CA ALA A 59 8.98 -3.32 -20.07
C ALA A 59 10.13 -3.32 -19.04
N GLU A 60 11.21 -2.59 -19.33
CA GLU A 60 12.33 -2.40 -18.41
C GLU A 60 11.96 -1.58 -17.16
N VAL A 61 11.21 -0.48 -17.32
CA VAL A 61 10.73 0.32 -16.19
C VAL A 61 9.75 -0.48 -15.32
N TRP A 62 8.88 -1.28 -15.94
CA TRP A 62 7.98 -2.15 -15.21
C TRP A 62 8.69 -3.28 -14.46
N ASN A 63 9.71 -3.89 -15.05
CA ASN A 63 10.51 -4.91 -14.38
C ASN A 63 11.21 -4.35 -13.13
N GLU A 64 11.79 -3.15 -13.21
CA GLU A 64 12.43 -2.51 -12.06
C GLU A 64 11.42 -2.14 -10.97
N PHE A 65 10.22 -1.69 -11.37
CA PHE A 65 9.11 -1.47 -10.44
C PHE A 65 8.73 -2.75 -9.70
N GLU A 66 8.46 -3.85 -10.41
CA GLU A 66 8.12 -5.14 -9.79
C GLU A 66 9.20 -5.61 -8.82
N ARG A 67 10.48 -5.46 -9.19
CA ARG A 67 11.61 -5.80 -8.34
C ARG A 67 11.62 -4.97 -7.05
N SER A 68 11.48 -3.65 -7.17
CA SER A 68 11.50 -2.72 -6.02
C SER A 68 10.34 -3.01 -5.07
N ILE A 69 9.13 -3.26 -5.59
CA ILE A 69 7.96 -3.60 -4.79
C ILE A 69 8.16 -4.96 -4.12
N GLY A 70 8.67 -5.96 -4.83
CA GLY A 70 9.01 -7.27 -4.23
C GLY A 70 10.01 -7.16 -3.06
N GLN A 71 10.99 -6.27 -3.18
CA GLN A 71 11.93 -5.98 -2.09
C GLN A 71 11.25 -5.30 -0.90
N VAL A 72 10.42 -4.29 -1.13
CA VAL A 72 9.65 -3.65 -0.06
C VAL A 72 8.78 -4.67 0.67
N GLN A 73 8.09 -5.55 -0.07
CA GLN A 73 7.25 -6.58 0.55
C GLN A 73 8.07 -7.53 1.42
N THR A 74 9.23 -7.98 0.94
CA THR A 74 10.13 -8.84 1.72
C THR A 74 10.55 -8.17 3.03
N VAL A 75 10.84 -6.86 3.00
CA VAL A 75 11.21 -6.09 4.20
C VAL A 75 10.02 -5.91 5.15
N LEU A 76 8.82 -5.67 4.62
CA LEU A 76 7.60 -5.52 5.43
C LEU A 76 7.13 -6.84 6.04
N ASP A 77 7.28 -7.96 5.33
CA ASP A 77 7.03 -9.29 5.88
C ASP A 77 7.97 -9.60 7.05
N ARG A 78 9.24 -9.21 6.94
CA ARG A 78 10.17 -9.29 8.07
C ARG A 78 9.69 -8.44 9.25
N ASN A 79 9.22 -7.21 9.03
CA ASN A 79 8.65 -6.37 10.08
C ASN A 79 7.44 -7.03 10.76
N ARG A 80 6.56 -7.69 10.00
CA ARG A 80 5.42 -8.45 10.56
C ARG A 80 5.92 -9.51 11.55
N THR A 81 6.94 -10.29 11.19
CA THR A 81 7.50 -11.31 12.09
C THR A 81 8.17 -10.71 13.32
N LEU A 82 8.91 -9.61 13.17
CA LEU A 82 9.57 -8.92 14.30
C LEU A 82 8.55 -8.36 15.29
N ILE A 83 7.50 -7.71 14.80
CA ILE A 83 6.41 -7.18 15.64
C ILE A 83 5.72 -8.33 16.40
N GLN A 84 5.51 -9.47 15.73
CA GLN A 84 4.95 -10.65 16.37
C GLN A 84 5.83 -11.14 17.54
N GLN A 85 7.15 -11.21 17.35
CA GLN A 85 8.09 -11.57 18.41
C GLN A 85 8.10 -10.55 19.57
N VAL A 86 8.05 -9.25 19.26
CA VAL A 86 7.96 -8.19 20.28
C VAL A 86 6.68 -8.36 21.12
N ASN A 87 5.57 -8.68 20.48
CA ASN A 87 4.29 -8.92 21.15
C ASN A 87 4.33 -10.17 22.02
N GLU A 88 4.89 -11.28 21.54
CA GLU A 88 5.08 -12.51 22.32
C GLU A 88 5.95 -12.29 23.55
N ASN A 89 7.07 -11.58 23.39
CA ASN A 89 7.93 -11.19 24.49
C ASN A 89 7.18 -10.35 25.54
N HIS A 90 6.35 -9.40 25.10
CA HIS A 90 5.54 -8.56 25.99
C HIS A 90 4.50 -9.39 26.77
N GLN A 91 3.80 -10.31 26.09
CA GLN A 91 2.81 -11.20 26.70
C GLN A 91 3.42 -12.18 27.70
N SER A 92 4.68 -12.60 27.50
CA SER A 92 5.37 -13.49 28.43
C SER A 92 5.58 -12.89 29.82
N ARG A 93 5.63 -11.55 29.94
CA ARG A 93 5.95 -10.79 31.18
C ARG A 93 7.28 -11.18 31.83
N ILE A 94 8.17 -11.84 31.09
CA ILE A 94 9.53 -12.20 31.53
C ILE A 94 10.47 -11.04 31.20
N LEU A 95 11.16 -10.51 32.20
CA LEU A 95 12.04 -9.34 32.04
C LEU A 95 13.12 -9.56 30.97
N ASP A 96 13.73 -10.75 30.92
CA ASP A 96 14.75 -11.12 29.93
C ASP A 96 14.21 -11.02 28.48
N ASN A 97 12.94 -11.39 28.26
CA ASN A 97 12.33 -11.30 26.94
C ASN A 97 12.00 -9.86 26.55
N LEU A 98 11.63 -9.02 27.52
CA LEU A 98 11.42 -7.59 27.26
C LEU A 98 12.70 -6.89 26.81
N VAL A 99 13.86 -7.26 27.35
CA VAL A 99 15.16 -6.71 26.92
C VAL A 99 15.42 -7.04 25.45
N LYS A 100 14.99 -8.22 24.96
CA LYS A 100 15.10 -8.61 23.55
C LYS A 100 14.22 -7.77 22.61
N ASN A 101 13.24 -7.03 23.11
CA ASN A 101 12.43 -6.14 22.27
C ASN A 101 13.23 -4.96 21.72
N VAL A 102 14.25 -4.50 22.44
CA VAL A 102 15.09 -3.38 22.00
C VAL A 102 15.75 -3.65 20.65
N PRO A 103 16.54 -4.74 20.47
CA PRO A 103 17.14 -5.02 19.17
C PRO A 103 16.10 -5.34 18.08
N LEU A 104 14.97 -5.97 18.41
CA LEU A 104 13.89 -6.23 17.44
C LEU A 104 13.27 -4.93 16.91
N ILE A 105 13.01 -3.94 17.78
CA ILE A 105 12.48 -2.63 17.40
C ILE A 105 13.54 -1.83 16.61
N GLN A 106 14.81 -1.94 16.97
CA GLN A 106 15.90 -1.35 16.19
C GLN A 106 15.94 -1.93 14.77
N GLU A 107 15.77 -3.25 14.61
CA GLU A 107 15.68 -3.89 13.29
C GLU A 107 14.46 -3.39 12.50
N ILE A 108 13.30 -3.23 13.14
CA ILE A 108 12.10 -2.63 12.51
C ILE A 108 12.41 -1.23 11.98
N ASN A 109 13.04 -0.37 12.79
CA ASN A 109 13.39 0.99 12.38
C ASN A 109 14.41 1.01 11.22
N GLY A 110 15.37 0.10 11.22
CA GLY A 110 16.31 -0.10 10.11
C GLY A 110 15.58 -0.51 8.82
N ASN A 111 14.63 -1.44 8.93
CA ASN A 111 13.79 -1.88 7.82
C ASN A 111 12.93 -0.74 7.25
N ILE A 112 12.35 0.12 8.09
CA ILE A 112 11.64 1.32 7.62
C ILE A 112 12.57 2.24 6.83
N SER A 113 13.79 2.48 7.33
CA SER A 113 14.79 3.28 6.62
C SER A 113 15.15 2.67 5.26
N LYS A 114 15.25 1.34 5.18
CA LYS A 114 15.46 0.60 3.93
C LYS A 114 14.30 0.74 2.96
N VAL A 115 13.06 0.66 3.44
CA VAL A 115 11.86 0.87 2.60
C VAL A 115 11.88 2.28 1.99
N VAL A 116 12.20 3.30 2.80
CA VAL A 116 12.34 4.68 2.31
C VAL A 116 13.43 4.78 1.24
N SER A 117 14.58 4.11 1.43
CA SER A 117 15.65 4.07 0.42
C SER A 117 15.17 3.46 -0.90
N ILE A 118 14.51 2.29 -0.85
CA ILE A 118 14.01 1.61 -2.07
C ILE A 118 13.04 2.52 -2.83
N TYR A 119 12.15 3.22 -2.12
CA TYR A 119 11.23 4.16 -2.76
C TYR A 119 11.93 5.39 -3.34
N SER A 120 12.97 5.91 -2.67
CA SER A 120 13.79 7.01 -3.20
C SER A 120 14.51 6.59 -4.49
N ASP A 121 15.09 5.39 -4.50
CA ASP A 121 15.79 4.83 -5.66
C ASP A 121 14.80 4.61 -6.81
N LEU A 122 13.63 4.02 -6.51
CA LEU A 122 12.57 3.81 -7.48
C LEU A 122 12.09 5.13 -8.08
N SER A 123 11.81 6.14 -7.25
CA SER A 123 11.34 7.45 -7.72
C SER A 123 12.38 8.11 -8.63
N THR A 124 13.67 8.03 -8.27
CA THR A 124 14.76 8.62 -9.05
C THR A 124 14.96 7.89 -10.37
N ASN A 125 14.96 6.56 -10.36
CA ASN A 125 15.06 5.73 -11.55
C ASN A 125 13.88 5.98 -12.50
N PHE A 126 12.67 6.10 -11.96
CA PHE A 126 11.48 6.43 -12.76
C PHE A 126 11.60 7.82 -13.39
N SER A 127 11.92 8.86 -12.61
CA SER A 127 12.09 10.22 -13.15
C SER A 127 13.18 10.29 -14.24
N THR A 128 14.33 9.63 -14.03
CA THR A 128 15.43 9.65 -15.00
C THR A 128 15.08 8.96 -16.32
N MET A 129 14.42 7.80 -16.29
CA MET A 129 14.00 7.08 -17.50
C MET A 129 12.98 7.88 -18.31
N PHE A 130 12.03 8.55 -17.64
CA PHE A 130 11.04 9.40 -18.31
C PHE A 130 11.68 10.66 -18.93
N HIS A 131 12.62 11.31 -18.24
CA HIS A 131 13.31 12.48 -18.77
C HIS A 131 14.19 12.13 -19.99
N GLN A 132 14.95 11.03 -19.93
CA GLN A 132 15.77 10.56 -21.05
C GLN A 132 14.91 10.27 -22.29
N ARG A 133 13.73 9.66 -22.12
CA ARG A 133 12.81 9.37 -23.23
C ARG A 133 12.25 10.63 -23.88
N ARG A 134 11.86 11.65 -23.10
CA ARG A 134 11.39 12.93 -23.64
C ARG A 134 12.47 13.63 -24.47
N GLU A 135 13.73 13.55 -24.04
CA GLU A 135 14.87 14.11 -24.79
C GLU A 135 15.20 13.33 -26.07
N MET A 136 15.01 12.02 -26.09
CA MET A 136 15.21 11.21 -27.31
C MET A 136 14.08 11.45 -28.33
N ASN A 137 12.83 11.53 -27.90
CA ASN A 137 11.69 11.75 -28.79
C ASN A 137 11.67 13.17 -29.40
N SER A 138 12.22 14.17 -28.70
CA SER A 138 12.37 15.52 -29.24
C SER A 138 13.49 15.65 -30.27
N LYS A 139 14.54 14.81 -30.20
CA LYS A 139 15.62 14.75 -31.21
C LYS A 139 15.19 14.05 -32.49
N SER A 140 14.43 12.96 -32.40
CA SER A 140 13.93 12.23 -33.59
C SER A 140 12.96 13.07 -34.44
N ASN A 141 12.19 13.96 -33.82
CA ASN A 141 11.23 14.82 -34.52
C ASN A 141 11.89 16.03 -35.22
N ALA A 142 13.07 16.46 -34.75
CA ALA A 142 13.83 17.57 -35.36
C ALA A 142 14.47 17.17 -36.70
N ASP A 143 14.92 15.92 -36.85
CA ASP A 143 15.56 15.41 -38.07
C ASP A 143 14.56 15.24 -39.24
N LYS A 144 13.26 15.08 -38.94
CA LYS A 144 12.23 14.84 -39.96
C LYS A 144 11.73 16.13 -40.65
N LYS A 145 12.06 17.32 -40.14
CA LYS A 145 11.57 18.61 -40.65
C LYS A 145 12.53 19.34 -41.61
N GLY A 146 13.64 18.70 -41.99
CA GLY A 146 14.69 19.30 -42.85
C GLY A 146 14.67 18.94 -44.34
N GLY A 147 13.78 18.03 -44.78
CA GLY A 147 13.76 17.53 -46.17
C GLY A 147 12.64 18.13 -47.01
N GLY A 148 12.79 19.35 -47.51
CA GLY A 148 11.81 20.00 -48.36
C GLY A 148 12.35 21.22 -49.07
N THR A 149 13.44 21.07 -49.83
CA THR A 149 13.90 22.08 -50.79
C THR A 149 13.49 21.69 -52.19
N VAL A 150 12.65 22.56 -52.73
CA VAL A 150 12.13 22.74 -54.09
C VAL A 150 13.19 22.51 -55.19
N GLU A 151 12.88 21.70 -56.19
CA GLU A 151 13.47 21.74 -57.55
C GLU A 151 12.28 21.83 -58.53
N GLU A 152 12.00 23.06 -58.96
CA GLU A 152 12.17 23.65 -60.31
C GLU A 152 10.91 23.52 -61.19
#